data_AF-A0AAV1W9N6-F1
#
_entry.id   AF-A0AAV1W9N6-F1
#
_cell.length_a   1.000
_cell.length_b   1.000
_cell.length_c   1.000
_cell.angle_alpha   90.00
_cell.angle_beta   90.00
_cell.angle_gamma   90.00
#
_symmetry.space_group_name_H-M   'P 1'
#
loop_
_entity.id
_entity.type
_entity.pdbx_description
1 polymer ?
#
loop_
_entity_poly.entity_id
_entity_poly.type
_entity_poly.pdbx_seq_one_letter_code
_entity_poly.pdbx_strand_id
1 'polypeptide(L)'
;MDTEFPGSIFQHRRNLTSSDNYTILKVNVDALKLIQLGLTLSDSAGNLPDLGTNYRYIWQFNFRDFNLARDAYAPDSIALLQRQGINFAYNATYGIHSAHFARLMISSRLLYNCNVTWLTFHGSYDFGYLVKIITRTTLPTELEEFLWFVKVMFGEVYDVKHMMLSCPSLYGGLDRVAQALKVDRVGKSHQAGSDSLLTWHVFQKIRDTCFIDDEYKKHADVLFGLELENCAKLQTSVDYFYM
;
A
#
# COMPACT_ATOMS: atom_id res chain seq x y z
N MET A 1 0.44 3.39 -4.91
CA MET A 1 -0.63 2.42 -4.59
C MET A 1 -1.18 2.78 -3.23
N ASP A 2 -2.45 2.47 -2.99
CA ASP A 2 -3.15 2.71 -1.72
C ASP A 2 -4.35 1.74 -1.61
N THR A 3 -4.84 1.45 -0.41
CA THR A 3 -6.00 0.58 -0.19
C THR A 3 -7.02 1.14 0.79
N GLU A 4 -8.30 0.81 0.57
CA GLU A 4 -9.34 1.02 1.57
C GLU A 4 -9.81 -0.32 2.14
N PHE A 5 -9.93 -0.39 3.46
CA PHE A 5 -10.30 -1.58 4.20
C PHE A 5 -11.07 -1.22 5.48
N PRO A 6 -11.76 -2.16 6.14
CA PRO A 6 -12.71 -1.84 7.21
C PRO A 6 -12.05 -1.53 8.56
N GLY A 7 -10.90 -0.87 8.56
CA GLY A 7 -10.14 -0.47 9.75
C GLY A 7 -9.40 -1.61 10.45
N SER A 8 -9.26 -1.48 11.77
CA SER A 8 -8.61 -2.47 12.64
C SER A 8 -9.52 -2.78 13.82
N ILE A 9 -9.82 -4.07 14.02
CA ILE A 9 -10.66 -4.57 15.12
C ILE A 9 -9.81 -5.15 16.29
N PHE A 10 -8.54 -5.48 16.03
CA PHE A 10 -7.57 -5.86 17.04
C PHE A 10 -6.54 -4.75 17.23
N GLN A 11 -6.27 -4.36 18.47
CA GLN A 11 -5.36 -3.29 18.84
C GLN A 11 -4.53 -3.67 20.08
N HIS A 12 -3.29 -3.21 20.16
CA HIS A 12 -2.47 -3.29 21.37
C HIS A 12 -2.20 -1.92 22.00
N ARG A 13 -1.64 -1.94 23.21
CA ARG A 13 -1.20 -0.73 23.93
C ARG A 13 0.20 -0.32 23.48
N ARG A 14 0.53 0.97 23.70
CA ARG A 14 1.66 1.72 23.10
C ARG A 14 3.05 1.07 23.29
N ASN A 15 3.99 1.50 22.43
CA ASN A 15 5.42 1.12 22.36
C ASN A 15 5.65 -0.31 21.88
N LEU A 16 5.26 -0.58 20.64
CA LEU A 16 5.37 -1.88 19.99
C LEU A 16 6.66 -1.97 19.19
N THR A 17 7.28 -3.14 19.23
CA THR A 17 8.37 -3.49 18.31
C THR A 17 7.83 -3.67 16.88
N SER A 18 8.71 -3.74 15.88
CA SER A 18 8.29 -4.05 14.50
C SER A 18 7.57 -5.40 14.39
N SER A 19 8.00 -6.42 15.13
CA SER A 19 7.34 -7.74 15.16
C SER A 19 5.97 -7.69 15.83
N ASP A 20 5.79 -6.86 16.87
CA ASP A 20 4.48 -6.63 17.49
C ASP A 20 3.54 -5.89 16.51
N ASN A 21 4.05 -4.87 15.80
CA ASN A 21 3.30 -4.17 14.77
C ASN A 21 2.84 -5.13 13.66
N TYR A 22 3.74 -6.02 13.22
CA TYR A 22 3.42 -7.05 12.25
C TYR A 22 2.34 -8.01 12.77
N THR A 23 2.45 -8.46 14.02
CA THR A 23 1.46 -9.36 14.63
C THR A 23 0.06 -8.75 14.58
N ILE A 24 -0.08 -7.46 14.91
CA ILE A 24 -1.36 -6.75 14.85
C ILE A 24 -1.85 -6.61 13.42
N LEU A 25 -0.96 -6.24 12.50
CA LEU A 25 -1.29 -6.13 11.08
C LEU A 25 -1.81 -7.46 10.57
N LYS A 26 -1.10 -8.56 10.84
CA LYS A 26 -1.46 -9.91 10.45
C LYS A 26 -2.85 -10.29 10.92
N VAL A 27 -3.14 -10.19 12.22
CA VAL A 27 -4.44 -10.62 12.75
C VAL A 27 -5.60 -9.80 12.18
N ASN A 28 -5.39 -8.50 11.92
CA ASN A 28 -6.41 -7.66 11.28
C ASN A 28 -6.58 -7.99 9.81
N VAL A 29 -5.49 -8.05 9.04
CA VAL A 29 -5.53 -8.36 7.61
C VAL A 29 -6.12 -9.74 7.37
N ASP A 30 -5.78 -10.75 8.17
CA ASP A 30 -6.33 -12.11 8.04
C ASP A 30 -7.83 -12.14 8.35
N ALA A 31 -8.30 -11.40 9.37
CA ALA A 31 -9.71 -11.36 9.76
C ALA A 31 -10.60 -10.51 8.86
N LEU A 32 -10.05 -9.48 8.21
CA LEU A 32 -10.79 -8.47 7.46
C LEU A 32 -10.66 -8.65 5.95
N LYS A 33 -11.46 -7.89 5.18
CA LYS A 33 -11.53 -8.00 3.73
C LYS A 33 -11.29 -6.64 3.08
N LEU A 34 -10.44 -6.63 2.06
CA LEU A 34 -10.14 -5.47 1.24
C LEU A 34 -11.43 -4.93 0.56
N ILE A 35 -11.58 -3.60 0.53
CA ILE A 35 -12.74 -2.92 -0.05
C ILE A 35 -12.37 -2.25 -1.38
N GLN A 36 -11.26 -1.51 -1.41
CA GLN A 36 -10.73 -0.89 -2.63
C GLN A 36 -9.22 -1.01 -2.74
N LEU A 37 -8.72 -0.98 -3.97
CA LEU A 37 -7.32 -0.82 -4.31
C LEU A 37 -7.18 0.29 -5.35
N GLY A 38 -6.21 1.18 -5.15
CA GLY A 38 -5.86 2.25 -6.06
C GLY A 38 -4.49 2.02 -6.67
N LEU A 39 -4.43 2.02 -8.01
CA LEU A 39 -3.19 1.95 -8.76
C LEU A 39 -3.04 3.19 -9.64
N THR A 40 -1.98 3.95 -9.38
CA THR A 40 -1.47 5.00 -10.25
C THR A 40 -0.20 4.48 -10.89
N LEU A 41 -0.16 4.47 -12.23
CA LEU A 41 1.01 4.11 -13.01
C LEU A 41 1.62 5.39 -13.57
N SER A 42 2.93 5.54 -13.48
CA SER A 42 3.66 6.65 -14.11
C SER A 42 5.03 6.19 -14.58
N ASP A 43 5.61 6.93 -15.53
CA ASP A 43 7.05 6.85 -15.76
C ASP A 43 7.83 7.63 -14.68
N SER A 44 9.16 7.66 -14.80
CA SER A 44 10.05 8.35 -13.87
C SER A 44 9.89 9.87 -13.86
N ALA A 45 9.35 10.45 -14.94
CA ALA A 45 9.04 11.87 -15.06
C ALA A 45 7.65 12.23 -14.51
N GLY A 46 6.81 11.24 -14.20
CA GLY A 46 5.45 11.42 -13.69
C GLY A 46 4.38 11.53 -14.75
N ASN A 47 4.68 11.11 -15.99
CA ASN A 47 3.67 11.03 -17.01
C ASN A 47 2.74 9.85 -16.73
N LEU A 48 1.45 10.14 -16.62
CA LEU A 48 0.40 9.13 -16.50
C LEU A 48 0.05 8.55 -17.88
N PRO A 49 -0.39 7.28 -17.95
CA PRO A 49 -0.80 6.66 -19.20
C PRO A 49 -1.98 7.42 -19.82
N ASP A 50 -1.93 7.63 -21.13
CA ASP A 50 -3.05 8.17 -21.93
C ASP A 50 -3.83 7.14 -22.72
N LEU A 51 -3.31 5.91 -22.84
CA LEU A 51 -3.91 4.83 -23.60
C LEU A 51 -4.27 5.25 -25.05
N GLY A 52 -3.53 6.21 -25.63
CA GLY A 52 -3.80 6.76 -26.95
C GLY A 52 -4.96 7.77 -27.01
N THR A 53 -5.35 8.36 -25.88
CA THR A 53 -6.43 9.36 -25.78
C THR A 53 -5.90 10.72 -25.29
N ASN A 54 -6.79 11.71 -25.16
CA ASN A 54 -6.45 13.01 -24.55
C ASN A 54 -6.57 13.03 -23.02
N TYR A 55 -6.87 11.89 -22.40
CA TYR A 55 -7.06 11.76 -20.95
C TYR A 55 -5.84 11.10 -20.30
N ARG A 56 -5.77 11.19 -18.97
CA ARG A 56 -4.78 10.50 -18.14
C ARG A 56 -5.50 9.54 -17.20
N TYR A 57 -4.97 8.33 -17.05
CA TYR A 57 -5.66 7.25 -16.35
C TYR A 57 -4.98 6.84 -15.06
N ILE A 58 -5.81 6.66 -14.04
CA ILE A 58 -5.52 5.96 -12.79
C ILE A 58 -6.64 4.93 -12.59
N TRP A 59 -6.37 3.89 -11.80
CA TRP A 59 -7.33 2.79 -11.61
C TRP A 59 -7.75 2.69 -10.15
N GLN A 60 -9.06 2.50 -9.95
CA GLN A 60 -9.67 2.17 -8.67
C GLN A 60 -10.47 0.88 -8.81
N PHE A 61 -10.01 -0.17 -8.15
CA PHE A 61 -10.65 -1.47 -8.10
C PHE A 61 -11.55 -1.53 -6.88
N ASN A 62 -12.81 -1.90 -7.07
CA ASN A 62 -13.80 -2.06 -6.00
C ASN A 62 -14.09 -3.55 -5.81
N PHE A 63 -13.91 -4.09 -4.61
CA PHE A 63 -14.05 -5.52 -4.35
C PHE A 63 -15.41 -5.89 -3.76
N ARG A 64 -15.93 -7.06 -4.15
CA ARG A 64 -17.21 -7.60 -3.63
C ARG A 64 -17.07 -8.54 -2.44
N ASP A 65 -15.84 -8.87 -2.06
CA ASP A 65 -15.55 -9.85 -1.02
C ASP A 65 -16.14 -9.43 0.34
N PHE A 66 -16.07 -8.13 0.65
CA PHE A 66 -16.63 -7.50 1.84
C PHE A 66 -18.14 -7.24 1.72
N ASN A 67 -18.89 -7.60 2.76
CA ASN A 67 -20.32 -7.36 2.88
C ASN A 67 -20.68 -7.00 4.33
N LEU A 68 -21.26 -5.81 4.50
CA LEU A 68 -21.64 -5.21 5.79
C LEU A 68 -22.54 -6.09 6.65
N ALA A 69 -23.36 -6.97 6.06
CA ALA A 69 -24.30 -7.78 6.82
C ALA A 69 -23.66 -9.00 7.50
N ARG A 70 -22.44 -9.39 7.10
CA ARG A 70 -21.81 -10.65 7.53
C ARG A 70 -20.36 -10.52 8.00
N ASP A 71 -19.64 -9.52 7.51
CA ASP A 71 -18.21 -9.42 7.72
C ASP A 71 -17.90 -8.49 8.90
N ALA A 72 -16.80 -8.75 9.61
CA ALA A 72 -16.34 -7.89 10.68
C ALA A 72 -15.78 -6.57 10.14
N TYR A 73 -15.92 -5.49 10.91
CA TYR A 73 -15.42 -4.17 10.57
C TYR A 73 -15.32 -3.25 11.79
N ALA A 74 -14.50 -2.21 11.70
CA ALA A 74 -14.52 -1.08 12.62
C ALA A 74 -15.64 -0.09 12.20
N PRO A 75 -16.62 0.23 13.08
CA PRO A 75 -17.75 1.10 12.72
C PRO A 75 -17.34 2.49 12.22
N ASP A 76 -16.35 3.11 12.86
CA ASP A 76 -15.86 4.45 12.48
C ASP A 76 -15.24 4.46 11.07
N SER A 77 -14.51 3.40 10.72
CA SER A 77 -13.93 3.23 9.38
C SER A 77 -15.02 3.09 8.33
N ILE A 78 -16.04 2.25 8.55
CA ILE A 78 -17.16 2.12 7.62
C ILE A 78 -17.92 3.45 7.48
N ALA A 79 -18.21 4.13 8.59
CA ALA A 79 -18.91 5.41 8.55
C ALA A 79 -18.10 6.46 7.76
N LEU A 80 -16.78 6.48 7.91
CA LEU A 80 -15.89 7.33 7.11
C LEU A 80 -15.97 7.00 5.62
N LEU A 81 -15.79 5.73 5.26
CA LEU A 81 -15.81 5.27 3.87
C LEU A 81 -17.17 5.53 3.18
N GLN A 82 -18.29 5.38 3.89
CA GLN A 82 -19.61 5.75 3.38
C GLN A 82 -19.71 7.25 3.10
N ARG A 83 -19.25 8.11 4.03
CA ARG A 83 -19.22 9.56 3.82
C ARG A 83 -18.38 9.97 2.61
N GLN A 84 -17.34 9.20 2.30
CA GLN A 84 -16.45 9.44 1.17
C GLN A 84 -16.96 8.84 -0.14
N GLY A 85 -18.12 8.19 -0.11
CA GLY A 85 -18.89 7.77 -1.28
C GLY A 85 -18.74 6.31 -1.65
N ILE A 86 -18.18 5.47 -0.79
CA ILE A 86 -18.14 4.02 -1.03
C ILE A 86 -19.55 3.44 -0.86
N ASN A 87 -20.06 2.87 -1.95
CA ASN A 87 -21.34 2.17 -1.96
C ASN A 87 -21.11 0.66 -1.75
N PHE A 88 -21.18 0.23 -0.50
CA PHE A 88 -20.98 -1.17 -0.12
C PHE A 88 -22.00 -2.14 -0.73
N ALA A 89 -23.25 -1.72 -0.88
CA ALA A 89 -24.29 -2.55 -1.53
C ALA A 89 -23.96 -2.76 -3.01
N TYR A 90 -23.56 -1.69 -3.70
CA TYR A 90 -23.12 -1.77 -5.09
C TYR A 90 -21.89 -2.66 -5.24
N ASN A 91 -20.89 -2.51 -4.36
CA ASN A 91 -19.69 -3.35 -4.36
C ASN A 91 -20.04 -4.83 -4.15
N ALA A 92 -20.95 -5.16 -3.23
CA ALA A 92 -21.36 -6.54 -2.99
C ALA A 92 -22.02 -7.19 -4.22
N THR A 93 -22.73 -6.41 -5.05
CA THR A 93 -23.40 -6.89 -6.27
C THR A 93 -22.47 -6.90 -7.50
N TYR A 94 -21.75 -5.81 -7.73
CA TYR A 94 -21.03 -5.54 -8.99
C TYR A 94 -19.51 -5.45 -8.85
N GLY A 95 -18.99 -5.54 -7.62
CA GLY A 95 -17.56 -5.47 -7.35
C GLY A 95 -16.78 -6.67 -7.89
N ILE A 96 -15.48 -6.50 -7.98
CA ILE A 96 -14.53 -7.49 -8.47
C ILE A 96 -14.33 -8.55 -7.40
N HIS A 97 -14.30 -9.82 -7.80
CA HIS A 97 -13.90 -10.89 -6.89
C HIS A 97 -12.38 -10.87 -6.74
N SER A 98 -11.86 -10.75 -5.52
CA SER A 98 -10.41 -10.63 -5.25
C SER A 98 -9.58 -11.75 -5.89
N ALA A 99 -10.09 -12.99 -5.91
CA ALA A 99 -9.38 -14.11 -6.55
C ALA A 99 -9.25 -13.95 -8.07
N HIS A 100 -10.21 -13.32 -8.73
CA HIS A 100 -10.12 -13.06 -10.17
C HIS A 100 -9.11 -11.94 -10.44
N PHE A 101 -9.15 -10.88 -9.64
CA PHE A 101 -8.16 -9.81 -9.68
C PHE A 101 -6.74 -10.35 -9.48
N ALA A 102 -6.52 -11.18 -8.47
CA ALA A 102 -5.21 -11.78 -8.18
C ALA A 102 -4.63 -12.55 -9.37
N ARG A 103 -5.45 -13.36 -10.06
CA ARG A 103 -5.02 -14.07 -11.28
C ARG A 103 -4.58 -13.11 -12.38
N LEU A 104 -5.34 -12.04 -12.62
CA LEU A 104 -5.00 -11.02 -13.61
C LEU A 104 -3.72 -10.26 -13.22
N MET A 105 -3.57 -9.93 -11.94
CA MET A 105 -2.41 -9.23 -11.41
C MET A 105 -1.13 -10.04 -11.63
N ILE A 106 -1.16 -11.35 -11.37
CA ILE A 106 -0.02 -12.25 -11.66
C ILE A 106 0.32 -12.24 -13.16
N SER A 107 -0.69 -12.26 -14.03
CA SER A 107 -0.46 -12.21 -15.49
C SER A 107 -0.07 -10.84 -16.04
N SER A 108 -0.21 -9.77 -15.26
CA SER A 108 -0.03 -8.38 -15.73
C SER A 108 1.44 -7.96 -15.87
N ARG A 109 2.38 -8.72 -15.29
CA ARG A 109 3.80 -8.33 -15.12
C ARG A 109 4.03 -7.11 -14.23
N LEU A 110 3.05 -6.69 -13.43
CA LEU A 110 3.27 -5.72 -12.35
C LEU A 110 3.97 -6.36 -11.14
N LEU A 111 3.79 -7.67 -10.96
CA LEU A 111 4.47 -8.47 -9.95
C LEU A 111 5.69 -9.15 -10.56
N TYR A 112 6.69 -9.45 -9.73
CA TYR A 112 7.92 -10.17 -10.10
C TYR A 112 8.67 -9.49 -11.26
N ASN A 113 8.65 -8.16 -11.32
CA ASN A 113 9.25 -7.37 -12.39
C ASN A 113 10.19 -6.32 -11.81
N CYS A 114 11.50 -6.49 -12.04
CA CYS A 114 12.54 -5.59 -11.55
C CYS A 114 12.53 -4.20 -12.18
N ASN A 115 11.76 -3.98 -13.25
CA ASN A 115 11.58 -2.67 -13.88
C ASN A 115 10.42 -1.88 -13.27
N VAL A 116 9.74 -2.42 -12.26
CA VAL A 116 8.62 -1.76 -11.57
C VAL A 116 9.07 -1.39 -10.16
N THR A 117 8.88 -0.12 -9.82
CA THR A 117 9.04 0.41 -8.46
C THR A 117 7.65 0.64 -7.86
N TRP A 118 7.44 0.16 -6.64
CA TRP A 118 6.18 0.34 -5.92
C TRP A 118 6.29 1.45 -4.90
N LEU A 119 5.25 2.28 -4.84
CA LEU A 119 5.18 3.45 -3.95
C LEU A 119 3.91 3.38 -3.11
N THR A 120 4.04 3.62 -1.81
CA THR A 120 2.92 3.66 -0.85
C THR A 120 3.12 4.79 0.15
N PHE A 121 2.08 5.12 0.91
CA PHE A 121 2.17 6.00 2.07
C PHE A 121 1.69 5.23 3.30
N HIS A 122 2.60 4.85 4.19
CA HIS A 122 2.31 4.00 5.35
C HIS A 122 1.72 2.64 4.91
N GLY A 123 2.35 2.04 3.90
CA GLY A 123 1.74 0.99 3.09
C GLY A 123 1.81 -0.43 3.65
N SER A 124 2.17 -0.60 4.92
CA SER A 124 2.28 -1.92 5.54
C SER A 124 0.99 -2.75 5.38
N TYR A 125 -0.17 -2.16 5.68
CA TYR A 125 -1.47 -2.81 5.49
C TYR A 125 -1.80 -3.03 4.01
N ASP A 126 -1.45 -2.09 3.12
CA ASP A 126 -1.69 -2.20 1.68
C ASP A 126 -1.01 -3.44 1.10
N PHE A 127 0.28 -3.62 1.42
CA PHE A 127 1.02 -4.82 1.05
C PHE A 127 0.48 -6.07 1.73
N GLY A 128 0.09 -5.98 3.01
CA GLY A 128 -0.60 -7.07 3.70
C GLY A 128 -1.82 -7.58 2.95
N TYR A 129 -2.72 -6.69 2.54
CA TYR A 129 -3.89 -7.09 1.76
C TYR A 129 -3.52 -7.63 0.39
N LEU A 130 -2.56 -7.03 -0.32
CA LEU A 130 -2.15 -7.55 -1.63
C LEU A 130 -1.52 -8.95 -1.52
N VAL A 131 -0.60 -9.18 -0.58
CA VAL A 131 -0.03 -10.50 -0.32
C VAL A 131 -1.16 -11.50 -0.03
N LYS A 132 -2.07 -11.20 0.90
CA LYS A 132 -3.22 -12.06 1.23
C LYS A 132 -4.06 -12.41 -0.01
N ILE A 133 -4.44 -11.43 -0.83
CA ILE A 133 -5.30 -11.71 -1.98
C ILE A 133 -4.58 -12.45 -3.10
N ILE A 134 -3.25 -12.27 -3.25
CA ILE A 134 -2.46 -12.90 -4.29
C ILE A 134 -2.10 -14.35 -3.90
N THR A 135 -1.62 -14.57 -2.67
CA THR A 135 -1.24 -15.91 -2.19
C THR A 135 -2.45 -16.78 -1.87
N ARG A 136 -3.61 -16.16 -1.62
CA ARG A 136 -4.85 -16.86 -1.21
C ARG A 136 -4.74 -17.60 0.12
N THR A 137 -3.75 -17.25 0.94
CA THR A 137 -3.54 -17.80 2.28
C THR A 137 -3.60 -16.67 3.30
N THR A 138 -3.61 -17.05 4.59
CA THR A 138 -3.24 -16.11 5.65
C THR A 138 -1.82 -15.59 5.43
N LEU A 139 -1.52 -14.42 5.99
CA LEU A 139 -0.17 -13.86 5.95
C LEU A 139 0.85 -14.80 6.63
N PRO A 140 2.15 -14.69 6.30
CA PRO A 140 3.22 -15.41 7.00
C PRO A 140 3.20 -15.24 8.52
N THR A 141 3.74 -16.18 9.28
CA THR A 141 3.76 -16.07 10.75
C THR A 141 4.79 -15.04 11.20
N GLU A 142 5.97 -15.04 10.59
CA GLU A 142 7.09 -14.18 10.95
C GLU A 142 7.16 -12.94 10.06
N LEU A 143 7.64 -11.82 10.62
CA LEU A 143 7.77 -10.54 9.91
C LEU A 143 8.74 -10.66 8.74
N GLU A 144 9.87 -11.34 8.93
CA GLU A 144 10.92 -11.52 7.93
C GLU A 144 10.39 -12.26 6.71
N GLU A 145 9.57 -13.29 6.92
CA GLU A 145 8.92 -14.03 5.84
C GLU A 145 7.93 -13.14 5.09
N PHE A 146 7.14 -12.32 5.79
CA PHE A 146 6.27 -11.33 5.15
C PHE A 146 7.04 -10.32 4.30
N LEU A 147 8.12 -9.74 4.83
CA LEU A 147 8.97 -8.80 4.10
C LEU A 147 9.65 -9.48 2.90
N TRP A 148 9.99 -10.77 2.99
CA TRP A 148 10.47 -11.55 1.86
C TRP A 148 9.40 -11.67 0.76
N PHE A 149 8.15 -11.97 1.11
CA PHE A 149 7.03 -11.94 0.14
C PHE A 149 6.90 -10.56 -0.52
N VAL A 150 6.98 -9.48 0.26
CA VAL A 150 6.94 -8.12 -0.28
C VAL A 150 8.07 -7.91 -1.27
N LYS A 151 9.31 -8.25 -0.90
CA LYS A 151 10.48 -8.05 -1.75
C LYS A 151 10.41 -8.84 -3.06
N VAL A 152 10.05 -10.12 -2.99
CA VAL A 152 10.01 -11.00 -4.16
C VAL A 152 8.86 -10.63 -5.10
N MET A 153 7.70 -10.29 -4.57
CA MET A 153 6.52 -10.00 -5.38
C MET A 153 6.54 -8.60 -5.98
N PHE A 154 7.01 -7.60 -5.23
CA PHE A 154 6.89 -6.19 -5.59
C PHE A 154 8.23 -5.53 -5.96
N GLY A 155 9.37 -6.20 -5.78
CA GLY A 155 10.65 -5.67 -6.22
C GLY A 155 11.14 -4.52 -5.34
N GLU A 156 11.40 -3.35 -5.93
CA GLU A 156 11.81 -2.15 -5.19
C GLU A 156 10.58 -1.40 -4.66
N VAL A 157 10.54 -1.15 -3.36
CA VAL A 157 9.43 -0.47 -2.68
C VAL A 157 9.92 0.81 -1.99
N TYR A 158 9.17 1.91 -2.08
CA TYR A 158 9.32 3.04 -1.16
C TYR A 158 8.04 3.31 -0.39
N ASP A 159 8.17 3.36 0.93
CA ASP A 159 7.14 3.90 1.81
C ASP A 159 7.44 5.38 2.09
N VAL A 160 6.60 6.26 1.54
CA VAL A 160 6.73 7.71 1.70
C VAL A 160 6.69 8.12 3.18
N LYS A 161 5.93 7.40 4.02
CA LYS A 161 5.83 7.68 5.45
C LYS A 161 7.17 7.45 6.15
N HIS A 162 7.92 6.43 5.73
CA HIS A 162 9.27 6.17 6.21
C HIS A 162 10.25 7.22 5.70
N MET A 163 10.20 7.57 4.40
CA MET A 163 11.07 8.61 3.82
C MET A 163 10.95 9.96 4.54
N MET A 164 9.73 10.32 4.97
CA MET A 164 9.49 11.55 5.73
C MET A 164 10.27 11.65 7.04
N LEU A 165 10.79 10.55 7.61
CA LEU A 165 11.65 10.59 8.79
C LEU A 165 12.95 11.39 8.54
N SER A 166 13.39 11.48 7.29
CA SER A 166 14.52 12.32 6.88
C SER A 166 14.10 13.74 6.43
N CYS A 167 12.82 14.10 6.57
CA CYS A 167 12.27 15.43 6.26
C CYS A 167 11.65 16.05 7.53
N PRO A 168 12.41 16.75 8.39
CA PRO A 168 11.92 17.23 9.70
C PRO A 168 10.68 18.14 9.66
N SER A 169 10.40 18.77 8.52
CA SER A 169 9.22 19.64 8.33
C SER A 169 7.92 18.87 8.03
N LEU A 170 7.98 17.57 7.76
CA LEU A 170 6.85 16.76 7.31
C LEU A 170 6.39 15.77 8.39
N TYR A 171 5.08 15.77 8.68
CA TYR A 171 4.48 14.90 9.67
C TYR A 171 2.97 14.74 9.45
N GLY A 172 2.37 13.75 10.10
CA GLY A 172 0.93 13.44 9.97
C GLY A 172 0.58 12.51 8.82
N GLY A 173 -0.71 12.49 8.43
CA GLY A 173 -1.23 11.68 7.33
C GLY A 173 -1.03 12.34 5.96
N LEU A 174 -1.36 11.58 4.90
CA LEU A 174 -1.13 11.97 3.50
C LEU A 174 -1.67 13.35 3.15
N ASP A 175 -2.92 13.67 3.52
CA ASP A 175 -3.54 14.98 3.24
C ASP A 175 -2.77 16.16 3.87
N ARG A 176 -2.27 15.98 5.10
CA ARG A 176 -1.50 17.03 5.79
C ARG A 176 -0.14 17.25 5.11
N VAL A 177 0.50 16.16 4.70
CA VAL A 177 1.79 16.20 4.02
C VAL A 177 1.64 16.85 2.65
N ALA A 178 0.60 16.49 1.89
CA ALA A 178 0.26 17.13 0.63
C ALA A 178 0.04 18.64 0.80
N GLN A 179 -0.70 19.06 1.83
CA GLN A 179 -0.91 20.47 2.13
C GLN A 179 0.41 21.21 2.44
N ALA A 180 1.28 20.63 3.28
CA ALA A 180 2.59 21.20 3.60
C ALA A 180 3.48 21.35 2.35
N LEU A 181 3.36 20.41 1.41
CA LEU A 181 4.11 20.38 0.16
C LEU A 181 3.46 21.19 -0.97
N LYS A 182 2.28 21.78 -0.73
CA LYS A 182 1.44 22.49 -1.72
C LYS A 182 1.14 21.62 -2.94
N VAL A 183 0.78 20.36 -2.68
CA VAL A 183 0.33 19.39 -3.68
C VAL A 183 -1.19 19.30 -3.61
N ASP A 184 -1.85 19.56 -4.73
CA ASP A 184 -3.30 19.49 -4.82
C ASP A 184 -3.78 18.04 -5.06
N ARG A 185 -4.87 17.68 -4.39
CA ARG A 185 -5.54 16.39 -4.57
C ARG A 185 -6.46 16.42 -5.80
N VAL A 186 -6.44 15.33 -6.56
CA VAL A 186 -7.40 15.07 -7.63
C VAL A 186 -8.28 13.90 -7.23
N GLY A 187 -9.60 14.13 -7.11
CA GLY A 187 -10.55 13.15 -6.61
C GLY A 187 -10.88 13.35 -5.13
N LYS A 188 -11.51 12.35 -4.51
CA LYS A 188 -11.94 12.40 -3.10
C LYS A 188 -10.88 11.79 -2.19
N SER A 189 -10.72 12.35 -0.98
CA SER A 189 -9.89 11.73 0.06
C SER A 189 -10.55 10.45 0.57
N HIS A 190 -9.74 9.47 0.99
CA HIS A 190 -10.18 8.12 1.37
C HIS A 190 -10.94 7.42 0.25
N GLN A 191 -10.42 7.57 -0.97
CA GLN A 191 -10.70 6.66 -2.07
C GLN A 191 -9.37 6.27 -2.69
N ALA A 192 -9.09 4.96 -2.69
CA ALA A 192 -7.78 4.43 -2.99
C ALA A 192 -7.17 4.96 -4.30
N GLY A 193 -7.98 5.18 -5.35
CA GLY A 193 -7.48 5.73 -6.62
C GLY A 193 -6.87 7.12 -6.45
N SER A 194 -7.63 8.03 -5.86
CA SER A 194 -7.22 9.42 -5.56
C SER A 194 -6.04 9.46 -4.59
N ASP A 195 -6.08 8.64 -3.54
CA ASP A 195 -5.02 8.54 -2.53
C ASP A 195 -3.73 7.97 -3.14
N SER A 196 -3.81 6.99 -4.05
CA SER A 196 -2.65 6.46 -4.76
C SER A 196 -1.97 7.50 -5.67
N LEU A 197 -2.73 8.40 -6.29
CA LEU A 197 -2.19 9.49 -7.11
C LEU A 197 -1.57 10.57 -6.24
N LEU A 198 -2.21 10.91 -5.13
CA LEU A 198 -1.66 11.89 -4.18
C LEU A 198 -0.34 11.38 -3.56
N THR A 199 -0.28 10.09 -3.23
CA THR A 199 0.96 9.42 -2.80
C THR A 199 2.09 9.59 -3.82
N TRP A 200 1.81 9.42 -5.12
CA TRP A 200 2.80 9.65 -6.18
C TRP A 200 3.30 11.10 -6.19
N HIS A 201 2.40 12.09 -6.21
CA HIS A 201 2.79 13.49 -6.23
C HIS A 201 3.58 13.92 -4.98
N VAL A 202 3.18 13.43 -3.81
CA VAL A 202 3.91 13.67 -2.56
C VAL A 202 5.31 13.05 -2.62
N PHE A 203 5.43 11.81 -3.11
CA PHE A 203 6.73 11.17 -3.32
C PHE A 203 7.64 12.01 -4.22
N GLN A 204 7.16 12.44 -5.40
CA GLN A 204 7.95 13.27 -6.31
C GLN A 204 8.43 14.54 -5.62
N LYS A 205 7.54 15.24 -4.92
CA LYS A 205 7.88 16.48 -4.24
C LYS A 205 8.91 16.27 -3.13
N ILE A 206 8.78 15.18 -2.35
CA ILE A 206 9.76 14.80 -1.31
C ILE A 206 11.11 14.46 -1.94
N ARG A 207 11.12 13.60 -2.98
CA ARG A 207 12.34 13.22 -3.71
C ARG A 207 13.10 14.45 -4.19
N ASP A 208 12.40 15.40 -4.80
CA ASP A 208 13.00 16.58 -5.43
C ASP A 208 13.41 17.68 -4.45
N THR A 209 12.93 17.66 -3.20
CA THR A 209 13.15 18.77 -2.24
C THR A 209 13.82 18.38 -0.93
N CYS A 210 13.66 17.13 -0.46
CA CYS A 210 14.29 16.66 0.78
C CYS A 210 15.64 15.97 0.54
N PHE A 211 15.88 15.44 -0.66
CA PHE A 211 17.03 14.57 -0.95
C PHE A 211 17.91 15.19 -2.02
N ILE A 212 19.22 15.01 -1.86
CA ILE A 212 20.22 15.40 -2.87
C ILE A 212 20.47 14.18 -3.75
N ASP A 213 20.43 14.37 -5.08
CA ASP A 213 20.64 13.32 -6.07
C ASP A 213 19.82 12.05 -5.78
N ASP A 214 20.50 10.92 -5.59
CA ASP A 214 19.91 9.61 -5.38
C ASP A 214 19.86 9.19 -3.90
N GLU A 215 20.02 10.11 -2.95
CA GLU A 215 20.01 9.79 -1.51
C GLU A 215 18.71 9.12 -1.05
N TYR A 216 17.58 9.40 -1.70
CA TYR A 216 16.31 8.77 -1.38
C TYR A 216 16.34 7.24 -1.52
N LYS A 217 17.24 6.69 -2.36
CA LYS A 217 17.39 5.24 -2.57
C LYS A 217 17.80 4.48 -1.30
N LYS A 218 18.36 5.16 -0.29
CA LYS A 218 18.66 4.55 1.02
C LYS A 218 17.41 4.10 1.79
N HIS A 219 16.23 4.56 1.38
CA HIS A 219 14.93 4.22 1.96
C HIS A 219 14.21 3.11 1.20
N ALA A 220 14.82 2.54 0.16
CA ALA A 220 14.23 1.43 -0.58
C ALA A 220 14.03 0.21 0.33
N ASP A 221 12.93 -0.51 0.11
CA ASP A 221 12.54 -1.75 0.78
C ASP A 221 12.31 -1.64 2.30
N VAL A 222 12.05 -0.43 2.79
CA VAL A 222 11.72 -0.19 4.20
C VAL A 222 10.27 0.27 4.33
N LEU A 223 9.46 -0.52 5.04
CA LEU A 223 8.06 -0.21 5.35
C LEU A 223 7.95 0.43 6.73
N PHE A 224 7.20 1.53 6.83
CA PHE A 224 7.08 2.27 8.08
C PHE A 224 6.44 1.41 9.18
N GLY A 225 7.10 1.33 10.33
CA GLY A 225 6.65 0.58 11.51
C GLY A 225 6.94 -0.92 11.45
N LEU A 226 7.54 -1.42 10.36
CA LEU A 226 7.94 -2.82 10.18
C LEU A 226 9.46 -2.93 9.91
N GLU A 227 10.24 -1.93 10.32
CA GLU A 227 11.68 -1.92 10.10
C GLU A 227 12.35 -3.08 10.84
N LEU A 228 13.15 -3.89 10.14
CA LEU A 228 14.03 -4.82 10.81
C LEU A 228 15.14 -4.02 11.49
N GLU A 229 15.27 -4.16 12.81
CA GLU A 229 16.46 -3.68 13.51
C GLU A 229 17.68 -4.34 12.85
N ASN A 230 18.78 -3.58 12.68
CA ASN A 230 20.01 -4.03 12.02
C ASN A 230 20.58 -5.32 12.64
N CYS A 231 20.00 -6.46 12.32
CA CYS A 231 20.65 -7.75 12.35
C CYS A 231 21.18 -7.92 10.93
N ALA A 232 22.46 -7.60 10.76
CA ALA A 232 23.31 -7.80 9.58
C ALA A 232 22.56 -7.78 8.23
N LYS A 233 22.84 -6.75 7.41
CA LYS A 233 22.72 -6.75 5.94
C LYS A 233 22.39 -8.14 5.41
N LEU A 234 21.25 -8.31 4.75
CA LEU A 234 20.90 -9.50 3.97
C LEU A 234 22.08 -9.85 3.05
N GLN A 235 23.00 -10.64 3.59
CA GLN A 235 24.19 -11.15 2.95
C GLN A 235 24.08 -12.68 2.99
N THR A 236 22.90 -13.17 2.65
CA THR A 236 22.59 -14.59 2.40
C THR A 236 21.38 -14.69 1.46
N SER A 237 21.47 -14.07 0.28
CA SER A 237 20.55 -14.35 -0.84
C SER A 237 21.15 -15.31 -1.86
N VAL A 238 22.06 -16.20 -1.43
CA VAL A 238 22.65 -17.24 -2.29
C VAL A 238 22.10 -18.64 -1.96
N ASP A 239 21.55 -18.87 -0.76
CA ASP A 239 21.18 -20.24 -0.34
C ASP A 239 19.73 -20.63 -0.68
N TYR A 240 18.87 -19.70 -1.09
CA TYR A 240 17.50 -20.01 -1.53
C TYR A 240 17.36 -20.33 -3.02
N PHE A 241 18.44 -20.25 -3.81
CA PHE A 241 18.42 -20.56 -5.24
C PHE A 241 18.82 -22.03 -5.56
N TYR A 242 19.15 -22.85 -4.55
CA TYR A 242 19.62 -24.23 -4.73
C TYR A 242 18.85 -25.30 -3.91
N MET A 243 17.58 -25.06 -3.58
CA MET A 243 16.62 -26.12 -3.24
C MET A 243 15.37 -26.01 -4.09
#